data_AF-A0A9Q1ISB4-F1
#
_entry.id   AF-A0A9Q1ISB4-F1
#
_cell.length_a   1.000
_cell.length_b   1.000
_cell.length_c   1.000
_cell.angle_alpha   90.00
_cell.angle_beta   90.00
_cell.angle_gamma   90.00
#
_symmetry.space_group_name_H-M   'P 1'
#
loop_
_entity.id
_entity.type
_entity.pdbx_description
1 polymer ?
#
loop_
_entity_poly.entity_id
_entity_poly.type
_entity_poly.pdbx_seq_one_letter_code
_entity_poly.pdbx_strand_id
1 'polypeptide(L)'
;MFFRELPEPLFPYRFFEPFVEAIKTKDQKQRVQAMKKLVQQLPKPNHDTMKLLFRHLQKILTKSLKNLMSTQGIGIVFGPTLLWPELDSGNMAFNLVYQNQIVEFILIECSEIFGPAGK
;
A
#
# COMPACT_ATOMS: atom_id res chain seq x y z
N MET A 1 -4.79 3.97 17.76
CA MET A 1 -3.95 3.45 16.65
C MET A 1 -3.94 4.50 15.54
N PHE A 2 -2.85 5.26 15.41
CA PHE A 2 -2.79 6.51 14.63
C PHE A 2 -3.43 6.45 13.24
N PHE A 3 -3.08 5.48 12.40
CA PHE A 3 -3.63 5.43 11.03
C PHE A 3 -5.14 5.18 10.99
N ARG A 4 -5.66 4.26 11.80
CA ARG A 4 -7.11 3.94 11.82
C ARG A 4 -7.97 5.05 12.45
N GLU A 5 -7.34 6.00 13.13
CA GLU A 5 -8.00 7.14 13.78
C GLU A 5 -7.97 8.39 12.90
N LEU A 6 -7.35 8.32 11.71
CA LEU A 6 -7.41 9.41 10.73
C LEU A 6 -8.87 9.57 10.22
N PRO A 7 -9.29 10.80 9.90
CA PRO A 7 -10.61 11.05 9.33
C PRO A 7 -10.80 10.38 7.95
N GLU A 8 -9.70 10.11 7.24
CA GLU A 8 -9.65 9.39 5.98
C GLU A 8 -8.42 8.46 5.97
N PRO A 9 -8.48 7.28 5.32
CA PRO A 9 -7.32 6.41 5.17
C PRO A 9 -6.11 7.09 4.53
N LEU A 10 -4.93 6.53 4.84
CA LEU A 10 -3.69 6.98 4.22
C LEU A 10 -3.78 6.90 2.70
N PHE A 11 -4.45 5.86 2.18
CA PHE A 11 -4.93 5.77 0.81
C PHE A 11 -6.31 6.42 0.73
N PRO A 12 -6.45 7.65 0.21
CA PRO A 12 -7.73 8.36 0.23
C PRO A 12 -8.81 7.57 -0.52
N TYR A 13 -10.08 7.69 -0.10
CA TYR A 13 -11.17 6.85 -0.61
C TYR A 13 -11.29 6.93 -2.14
N ARG A 14 -11.13 8.14 -2.69
CA ARG A 14 -11.16 8.40 -4.15
C ARG A 14 -10.08 7.66 -4.96
N PHE A 15 -9.02 7.20 -4.31
CA PHE A 15 -7.93 6.45 -4.95
C PHE A 15 -8.07 4.94 -4.81
N PHE A 16 -8.98 4.43 -3.97
CA PHE A 16 -9.14 3.00 -3.74
C PHE A 16 -9.38 2.22 -5.04
N GLU A 17 -10.45 2.55 -5.77
CA GLU A 17 -10.75 1.91 -7.06
C GLU A 17 -9.61 2.03 -8.08
N PRO A 18 -8.98 3.22 -8.29
CA PRO A 18 -7.79 3.31 -9.12
C PRO A 18 -6.64 2.36 -8.72
N PHE A 19 -6.37 2.18 -7.43
CA PHE A 19 -5.36 1.22 -6.95
C PHE A 19 -5.77 -0.24 -7.20
N VAL A 20 -7.07 -0.56 -7.06
CA VAL A 20 -7.62 -1.89 -7.38
C VAL A 20 -7.46 -2.19 -8.88
N GLU A 21 -7.75 -1.23 -9.76
CA GLU A 21 -7.56 -1.41 -11.20
C GLU A 21 -6.08 -1.52 -11.59
N ALA A 22 -5.20 -0.76 -10.93
CA ALA A 22 -3.77 -0.90 -11.13
C ALA A 22 -3.29 -2.31 -10.77
N ILE A 23 -3.65 -2.86 -9.60
CA ILE A 23 -3.18 -4.20 -9.18
C ILE A 23 -3.74 -5.33 -10.07
N LYS A 24 -4.93 -5.15 -10.67
CA LYS A 24 -5.50 -6.11 -11.65
C LYS A 24 -4.75 -6.15 -12.99
N THR A 25 -3.90 -5.16 -13.29
CA THR A 25 -3.12 -5.10 -14.54
C THR A 25 -2.21 -6.31 -14.67
N LYS A 26 -2.34 -7.10 -15.74
CA LYS A 26 -1.60 -8.37 -15.92
C LYS A 26 -0.09 -8.17 -16.11
N ASP A 27 0.31 -7.20 -16.92
CA ASP A 27 1.71 -6.92 -17.17
C ASP A 27 2.35 -6.22 -15.96
N GLN A 28 3.42 -6.80 -15.42
CA GLN A 28 4.07 -6.29 -14.21
C GLN A 28 4.66 -4.89 -14.42
N LYS A 29 5.26 -4.61 -15.59
CA LYS A 29 5.86 -3.29 -15.85
C LYS A 29 4.77 -2.21 -15.90
N GLN A 30 3.68 -2.47 -16.60
CA GLN A 30 2.52 -1.57 -16.64
C GLN A 30 1.91 -1.38 -15.26
N ARG A 31 1.81 -2.46 -14.46
CA ARG A 31 1.33 -2.40 -13.08
C ARG A 31 2.22 -1.49 -12.21
N VAL A 32 3.54 -1.63 -12.27
CA VAL A 32 4.48 -0.75 -11.56
C VAL A 32 4.28 0.70 -11.98
N GLN A 33 4.20 0.98 -13.28
CA GLN A 33 4.01 2.35 -13.79
C GLN A 33 2.66 2.95 -13.36
N ALA A 34 1.58 2.18 -13.37
CA ALA A 34 0.26 2.61 -12.92
C ALA A 34 0.28 2.95 -11.42
N MET A 35 0.83 2.05 -10.59
CA MET A 35 0.98 2.27 -9.15
C MET A 35 1.82 3.51 -8.84
N LYS A 36 2.96 3.67 -9.53
CA LYS A 36 3.83 4.83 -9.39
C LYS A 36 3.11 6.13 -9.72
N LYS A 37 2.35 6.15 -10.82
CA LYS A 37 1.56 7.33 -11.23
C LYS A 37 0.50 7.68 -10.18
N LEU A 38 -0.21 6.70 -9.63
CA LEU A 38 -1.20 6.93 -8.58
C LEU A 38 -0.57 7.50 -7.32
N VAL A 39 0.55 6.92 -6.87
CA VAL A 39 1.30 7.41 -5.71
C VAL A 39 1.78 8.85 -5.91
N GLN A 40 2.23 9.22 -7.11
CA GLN A 40 2.64 10.60 -7.44
C GLN A 40 1.47 11.61 -7.46
N GLN A 41 0.25 11.14 -7.69
CA GLN A 41 -0.97 11.97 -7.70
C GLN A 41 -1.58 12.17 -6.31
N LEU A 42 -1.09 11.45 -5.30
CA LEU A 42 -1.57 11.60 -3.93
C LEU A 42 -1.26 13.02 -3.40
N PRO A 43 -2.09 13.54 -2.47
CA PRO A 43 -1.72 14.73 -1.72
C PRO A 43 -0.35 14.55 -1.06
N LYS A 44 0.44 15.63 -1.03
CA LYS A 44 1.82 15.61 -0.51
C LYS A 44 1.96 14.93 0.87
N PRO A 45 1.08 15.19 1.86
CA PRO A 45 1.17 14.49 3.15
C PRO A 45 1.02 12.97 3.03
N ASN A 46 0.01 12.50 2.29
CA ASN A 46 -0.21 11.06 2.07
C ASN A 46 0.99 10.41 1.36
N HIS A 47 1.50 11.03 0.30
CA HIS A 47 2.68 10.56 -0.42
C HIS A 47 3.91 10.45 0.50
N ASP A 48 4.24 11.52 1.22
CA ASP A 48 5.45 11.59 2.04
C ASP A 48 5.37 10.61 3.23
N THR A 49 4.18 10.46 3.84
CA THR A 49 3.92 9.45 4.87
C THR A 49 4.01 8.03 4.34
N MET A 50 3.41 7.72 3.17
CA MET A 50 3.53 6.40 2.55
C MET A 50 4.99 6.06 2.27
N LYS A 51 5.74 6.99 1.67
CA LYS A 51 7.16 6.80 1.35
C LYS A 51 7.98 6.43 2.59
N LEU A 52 7.78 7.14 3.70
CA LEU A 52 8.49 6.87 4.95
C LEU A 52 8.07 5.51 5.55
N LEU A 53 6.76 5.22 5.56
CA LEU A 53 6.21 3.98 6.09
C LEU A 53 6.71 2.77 5.31
N PHE A 54 6.53 2.72 3.99
CA PHE A 54 6.93 1.57 3.17
C PHE A 54 8.44 1.31 3.22
N ARG A 55 9.27 2.35 3.26
CA ARG A 55 10.71 2.21 3.48
C ARG A 55 11.04 1.63 4.86
N HIS A 56 10.30 2.00 5.89
CA HIS A 56 10.45 1.40 7.21
C HIS A 56 10.05 -0.09 7.19
N LEU A 57 8.93 -0.42 6.55
CA LEU A 57 8.48 -1.81 6.41
C LEU A 57 9.49 -2.68 5.63
N GLN A 58 10.16 -2.13 4.61
CA GLN A 58 11.26 -2.84 3.95
C GLN A 58 12.41 -3.17 4.90
N LYS A 59 12.75 -2.27 5.82
CA LYS A 59 13.76 -2.54 6.87
C LYS A 59 13.32 -3.60 7.87
N ILE A 60 12.01 -3.77 8.08
CA ILE A 60 11.48 -4.87 8.90
C ILE A 60 11.70 -6.20 8.17
N LEU A 61 11.44 -6.24 6.86
CA LEU A 61 11.61 -7.45 6.05
C LEU A 61 13.07 -7.93 5.95
N THR A 62 14.06 -7.05 6.07
CA THR A 62 15.48 -7.47 6.12
C THR A 62 15.83 -8.28 7.37
N LYS A 63 14.96 -8.28 8.38
CA LYS A 63 15.09 -9.04 9.63
C LYS A 63 14.12 -10.22 9.71
N SER A 64 13.58 -10.68 8.57
CA SER A 64 12.56 -11.75 8.50
C SER A 64 12.93 -13.02 9.26
N LEU A 65 14.20 -13.44 9.25
CA LEU A 65 14.67 -14.61 10.00
C LEU A 65 14.51 -14.49 11.53
N LYS A 66 14.40 -13.27 12.06
CA LYS A 66 14.26 -13.00 13.50
C LYS A 66 12.84 -12.59 13.90
N ASN A 67 12.19 -11.75 13.10
CA ASN A 67 10.85 -11.25 13.41
C ASN A 67 9.72 -12.09 12.77
N LEU A 68 10.07 -13.07 11.93
CA LEU A 68 9.15 -13.97 11.23
C LEU A 68 8.14 -13.27 10.32
N MET A 69 8.38 -11.99 9.99
CA MET A 69 7.51 -11.22 9.12
C MET A 69 7.84 -11.52 7.65
N SER A 70 6.79 -11.82 6.89
CA SER A 70 6.81 -11.88 5.43
C SER A 70 6.10 -10.68 4.83
N THR A 71 6.30 -10.44 3.54
CA THR A 71 5.58 -9.39 2.80
C THR A 71 4.06 -9.60 2.87
N GLN A 72 3.61 -10.86 2.79
CA GLN A 72 2.20 -11.23 2.94
C GLN A 72 1.69 -10.94 4.36
N GLY A 73 2.48 -11.26 5.39
CA GLY A 73 2.13 -10.97 6.78
C GLY A 73 1.99 -9.46 7.04
N ILE A 74 2.90 -8.65 6.47
CA ILE A 74 2.77 -7.19 6.49
C ILE A 74 1.51 -6.74 5.74
N GLY A 75 1.24 -7.31 4.55
CA GLY A 75 0.03 -7.04 3.76
C GLY A 75 -1.26 -7.25 4.56
N ILE A 76 -1.37 -8.37 5.27
CA ILE A 76 -2.54 -8.70 6.12
C ILE A 76 -2.75 -7.68 7.25
N VAL A 77 -1.67 -7.19 7.87
CA VAL A 77 -1.77 -6.22 8.98
C VAL A 77 -2.03 -4.80 8.45
N PHE A 78 -1.29 -4.39 7.42
CA PHE A 78 -1.31 -3.02 6.93
C PHE A 78 -2.37 -2.76 5.86
N GLY A 79 -2.86 -3.76 5.14
CA GLY A 79 -3.98 -3.64 4.20
C GLY A 79 -5.19 -2.93 4.83
N PRO A 80 -5.87 -3.53 5.83
CA PRO A 80 -7.01 -2.91 6.49
C PRO A 80 -6.64 -1.71 7.38
N THR A 81 -5.35 -1.52 7.67
CA THR A 81 -4.87 -0.39 8.50
C THR A 81 -4.59 0.87 7.68
N LEU A 82 -4.34 0.73 6.38
CA LEU A 82 -4.04 1.85 5.49
C LEU A 82 -5.16 2.12 4.47
N LEU A 83 -6.00 1.11 4.22
CA LEU A 83 -7.12 1.15 3.30
C LEU A 83 -8.36 0.59 4.02
N TRP A 84 -9.44 1.35 4.09
CA TRP A 84 -10.75 0.87 4.50
C TRP A 84 -11.81 1.58 3.66
N PRO A 85 -13.00 0.97 3.44
CA PRO A 85 -14.03 1.58 2.63
C PRO A 85 -14.71 2.75 3.35
N GLU A 86 -15.18 3.74 2.60
CA GLU A 86 -15.95 4.89 3.13
C GLU A 86 -17.35 4.45 3.61
N LEU A 87 -17.95 3.49 2.91
CA LEU A 87 -19.24 2.90 3.20
C LEU A 87 -19.12 1.37 3.22
N ASP A 88 -19.81 0.71 4.15
CA ASP A 88 -19.84 -0.74 4.24
C ASP A 88 -20.65 -1.32 3.06
N SER A 89 -19.97 -1.56 1.94
CA SER A 89 -20.60 -1.89 0.65
C SER A 89 -20.94 -3.38 0.48
N GLY A 90 -20.99 -4.16 1.57
CA GLY A 90 -21.43 -5.56 1.55
C GLY A 90 -20.48 -6.56 0.88
N ASN A 91 -19.38 -6.10 0.26
CA ASN A 91 -18.34 -6.95 -0.35
C ASN A 91 -16.99 -6.89 0.39
N MET A 92 -17.06 -6.92 1.72
CA MET A 92 -15.93 -6.78 2.65
C MET A 92 -14.75 -7.72 2.32
N ALA A 93 -15.04 -8.98 1.99
CA ALA A 93 -14.02 -9.99 1.71
C ALA A 93 -13.22 -9.70 0.43
N PHE A 94 -13.89 -9.22 -0.62
CA PHE A 94 -13.23 -8.83 -1.87
C PHE A 94 -12.30 -7.63 -1.64
N ASN A 95 -12.77 -6.64 -0.89
CA ASN A 95 -11.96 -5.45 -0.56
C ASN A 95 -10.71 -5.82 0.23
N LEU A 96 -10.81 -6.70 1.23
CA LEU A 96 -9.65 -7.13 2.04
C LEU A 96 -8.54 -7.77 1.20
N VAL A 97 -8.88 -8.58 0.19
CA VAL A 97 -7.88 -9.21 -0.69
C VAL A 97 -7.10 -8.15 -1.45
N TYR A 98 -7.78 -7.16 -2.05
CA TYR A 98 -7.09 -6.11 -2.79
C TYR A 98 -6.28 -5.19 -1.89
N GLN A 99 -6.79 -4.83 -0.71
CA GLN A 99 -6.04 -4.02 0.26
C GLN A 99 -4.69 -4.67 0.59
N ASN A 100 -4.70 -5.98 0.88
CA ASN A 100 -3.50 -6.74 1.18
C ASN A 100 -2.55 -6.78 -0.03
N GLN A 101 -3.07 -7.06 -1.22
CA GLN A 101 -2.26 -7.13 -2.46
C GLN A 101 -1.65 -5.78 -2.85
N ILE A 102 -2.38 -4.68 -2.68
CA ILE A 102 -1.89 -3.32 -2.94
C ILE A 102 -0.71 -3.02 -2.02
N VAL A 103 -0.84 -3.28 -0.72
CA VAL A 103 0.23 -3.06 0.26
C VAL A 103 1.43 -3.96 -0.04
N GLU A 104 1.22 -5.25 -0.30
CA GLU A 104 2.28 -6.19 -0.67
C GLU A 104 3.04 -5.72 -1.91
N PHE A 105 2.32 -5.32 -2.96
CA PHE A 105 2.93 -4.89 -4.21
C PHE A 105 3.74 -3.60 -4.05
N ILE A 106 3.21 -2.60 -3.36
CA ILE A 106 3.93 -1.35 -3.09
C ILE A 106 5.18 -1.62 -2.25
N LEU A 107 5.12 -2.58 -1.33
CA LEU A 107 6.26 -2.96 -0.49
C LEU A 107 7.37 -3.66 -1.28
N ILE A 108 7.01 -4.56 -2.21
CA ILE A 108 7.95 -5.24 -3.11
C ILE A 108 8.60 -4.23 -4.05
N GLU A 109 7.80 -3.39 -4.71
CA GLU A 109 8.22 -2.46 -5.74
C GLU A 109 8.55 -1.06 -5.18
N CYS A 110 8.81 -0.96 -3.86
CA CYS A 110 8.94 0.32 -3.16
C CYS A 110 10.04 1.21 -3.76
N SER A 111 11.16 0.64 -4.20
CA SER A 111 12.25 1.38 -4.85
C SER A 111 11.84 1.94 -6.21
N GLU A 112 11.09 1.18 -7.00
CA GLU A 112 10.62 1.60 -8.32
C GLU A 112 9.54 2.69 -8.21
N ILE A 113 8.64 2.56 -7.23
CA ILE A 113 7.52 3.47 -6.97
C ILE A 113 8.02 4.79 -6.37
N PHE A 114 8.78 4.75 -5.26
CA PHE A 114 9.17 5.95 -4.50
C PHE A 114 10.56 6.49 -4.84
N GLY A 115 11.30 5.81 -5.72
CA GLY A 115 12.71 6.05 -5.99
C GLY A 115 13.63 5.50 -4.88
N PRO A 116 14.95 5.46 -5.15
CA PRO A 116 15.93 4.94 -4.20
C PRO A 116 15.88 5.69 -2.87
N ALA A 117 16.20 5.00 -1.78
CA ALA A 117 16.45 5.66 -0.51
C ALA A 117 17.61 6.65 -0.70
N GLY A 118 17.37 7.94 -0.41
CA GLY A 118 18.45 8.92 -0.39
C GLY A 118 19.48 8.48 0.64
N LYS A 119 20.76 8.67 0.30
CA LYS A 119 21.86 8.47 1.24
C LYS A 119 21.74 9.44 2.42
#